data_AF-A0A954UX69-F1
#
_entry.id   AF-A0A954UX69-F1
#
_cell.length_a   1.000
_cell.length_b   1.000
_cell.length_c   1.000
_cell.angle_alpha   90.00
_cell.angle_beta   90.00
_cell.angle_gamma   90.00
#
_symmetry.space_group_name_H-M   'P 1'
#
loop_
_entity.id
_entity.type
_entity.pdbx_description
1 polymer ?
#
loop_
_entity_poly.entity_id
_entity_poly.type
_entity_poly.pdbx_seq_one_letter_code
_entity_poly.pdbx_strand_id
1 'polypeptide(L)'
;MSFGKIDYWERRDIFPSHLKASAMRLPASLPAVLITLTSLCLLPTVPALAQLDFEKAPINYGQTEARDAVALLSRAIDEGRETLEYSDKHGWLPSVLEKLQISPDTQTLVFSKTSLQLHKISPRTPRALYFNDDIYVGWCQRGEVVEIAATDSEQGAVFYTIDQDPTQPPKIVRDRGQCLTCHATNRTQGVPGYLVRSVYSDNNGRPRSGTRTYVTDHTTDLDERFGGWYVTGLHGSMRHMGNVFALDRSEPEMIDREAGSNRRQLEELFDTSPYLRPTSDIVALMVLEHQTQMHNFIARASFETRIAGYYDRGINEALDRPEGT
;
A
#
# COMPACT_ATOMS: atom_id res chain seq x y z
N MET A 1 47.81 -36.11 42.54
CA MET A 1 48.98 -35.89 41.66
C MET A 1 49.15 -34.39 41.49
N SER A 2 50.37 -33.92 41.71
CA SER A 2 50.77 -32.56 42.03
C SER A 2 51.48 -31.88 40.85
N PHE A 3 51.63 -30.55 40.96
CA PHE A 3 52.51 -29.61 40.22
C PHE A 3 51.97 -29.11 38.86
N GLY A 4 52.00 -27.82 38.51
CA GLY A 4 52.48 -26.61 39.18
C GLY A 4 52.43 -25.42 38.20
N LYS A 5 52.18 -24.20 38.71
CA LYS A 5 52.35 -22.91 38.00
C LYS A 5 53.83 -22.60 37.79
N ILE A 6 54.20 -21.94 36.68
CA ILE A 6 55.34 -21.00 36.61
C ILE A 6 55.05 -19.90 35.56
N ASP A 7 54.91 -18.65 36.01
CA ASP A 7 55.14 -17.40 35.25
C ASP A 7 56.64 -17.17 35.11
N TYR A 8 57.13 -16.47 34.06
CA TYR A 8 58.22 -15.48 34.21
C TYR A 8 58.63 -14.69 32.94
N TRP A 9 58.77 -13.36 33.17
CA TRP A 9 59.72 -12.35 32.65
C TRP A 9 59.76 -11.84 31.20
N GLU A 10 59.33 -10.57 31.10
CA GLU A 10 60.01 -9.38 30.55
C GLU A 10 61.56 -9.39 30.50
N ARG A 11 62.19 -9.01 29.36
CA ARG A 11 63.16 -7.89 29.18
C ARG A 11 64.11 -8.00 27.96
N ARG A 12 63.98 -6.98 27.08
CA ARG A 12 64.97 -6.05 26.50
C ARG A 12 66.40 -6.47 26.06
N ASP A 13 66.65 -6.08 24.81
CA ASP A 13 67.80 -5.37 24.19
C ASP A 13 69.17 -6.05 24.08
N ILE A 14 69.77 -5.99 22.87
CA ILE A 14 71.15 -5.52 22.56
C ILE A 14 71.37 -5.49 21.02
N PHE A 15 71.80 -4.32 20.53
CA PHE A 15 72.26 -3.90 19.18
C PHE A 15 73.49 -4.70 18.65
N PRO A 16 74.00 -4.58 17.38
CA PRO A 16 74.00 -3.36 16.54
C PRO A 16 73.85 -3.45 15.01
N SER A 17 73.60 -2.25 14.47
CA SER A 17 73.69 -1.76 13.10
C SER A 17 75.04 -2.00 12.41
N HIS A 18 75.06 -2.24 11.11
CA HIS A 18 75.94 -1.58 10.11
C HIS A 18 75.51 -1.93 8.68
N LEU A 19 75.11 -0.92 7.89
CA LEU A 19 75.57 -0.62 6.51
C LEU A 19 74.51 0.19 5.72
N LYS A 20 74.98 1.34 5.22
CA LYS A 20 74.27 2.33 4.43
C LYS A 20 74.09 1.86 2.98
N ALA A 21 73.00 2.26 2.33
CA ALA A 21 72.94 2.37 0.86
C ALA A 21 72.17 3.64 0.46
N SER A 22 72.72 4.31 -0.55
CA SER A 22 72.45 5.68 -0.97
C SER A 22 71.03 5.94 -1.45
N ALA A 23 70.60 7.17 -1.20
CA ALA A 23 69.47 7.81 -1.85
C ALA A 23 69.69 7.90 -3.37
N MET A 24 68.80 7.28 -4.14
CA MET A 24 68.59 7.59 -5.55
C MET A 24 67.39 8.54 -5.63
N ARG A 25 67.64 9.80 -5.98
CA ARG A 25 66.59 10.80 -6.23
C ARG A 25 65.93 10.47 -7.57
N LEU A 26 64.67 10.03 -7.54
CA LEU A 26 63.78 10.04 -8.70
C LEU A 26 63.10 11.41 -8.81
N PRO A 27 62.91 11.94 -10.02
CA PRO A 27 62.39 13.29 -10.23
C PRO A 27 60.93 13.39 -9.78
N ALA A 28 60.64 14.47 -9.06
CA ALA A 28 59.33 14.82 -8.54
C ALA A 28 58.46 15.41 -9.65
N SER A 29 57.83 14.57 -10.46
CA SER A 29 56.62 14.94 -11.22
C SER A 29 56.03 13.71 -11.88
N LEU A 30 54.70 13.53 -11.72
CA LEU A 30 53.84 12.49 -12.30
C LEU A 30 53.77 11.16 -11.52
N PRO A 31 53.01 11.13 -10.41
CA PRO A 31 51.95 10.12 -10.36
C PRO A 31 50.61 10.62 -9.80
N ALA A 32 50.44 11.94 -9.61
CA ALA A 32 49.20 12.48 -9.01
C ALA A 32 48.01 12.56 -10.01
N VAL A 33 48.29 12.59 -11.32
CA VAL A 33 47.25 12.77 -12.36
C VAL A 33 46.57 11.43 -12.72
N LEU A 34 47.26 10.29 -12.58
CA LEU A 34 46.68 8.99 -12.94
C LEU A 34 45.75 8.41 -11.86
N ILE A 35 46.00 8.72 -10.59
CA ILE A 35 45.18 8.25 -9.45
C ILE A 35 43.89 9.08 -9.29
N THR A 36 43.90 10.35 -9.70
CA THR A 36 42.70 11.20 -9.67
C THR A 36 41.73 10.91 -10.83
N LEU A 37 42.24 10.46 -11.99
CA LEU A 37 41.39 10.07 -13.13
C LEU A 37 40.74 8.68 -12.99
N THR A 38 41.37 7.74 -12.27
CA THR A 38 40.78 6.41 -12.04
C THR A 38 39.76 6.38 -10.91
N SER A 39 39.85 7.31 -9.94
CA SER A 39 38.87 7.41 -8.86
C SER A 39 37.58 8.13 -9.27
N LEU A 40 37.54 8.79 -10.45
CA LEU A 40 36.36 9.48 -10.97
C LEU A 40 35.43 8.59 -11.82
N CYS A 41 35.90 7.40 -12.24
CA CYS A 41 35.13 6.45 -13.05
C CYS A 41 34.42 5.34 -12.25
N LEU A 42 34.47 5.41 -10.91
CA LEU A 42 33.82 4.47 -9.99
C LEU A 42 32.71 5.15 -9.17
N LEU A 43 32.08 6.19 -9.71
CA LEU A 43 30.76 6.57 -9.23
C LEU A 43 29.82 5.42 -9.60
N PRO A 44 29.24 4.68 -8.64
CA PRO A 44 28.14 3.79 -8.99
C PRO A 44 27.09 4.68 -9.65
N THR A 45 26.75 4.38 -10.90
CA THR A 45 25.51 4.85 -11.49
C THR A 45 24.40 4.26 -10.64
N VAL A 46 24.07 4.92 -9.55
CA VAL A 46 22.82 4.68 -8.85
C VAL A 46 21.77 5.00 -9.91
N PRO A 47 20.99 4.01 -10.41
CA PRO A 47 19.87 4.36 -11.24
C PRO A 47 19.03 5.30 -10.37
N ALA A 48 18.97 6.57 -10.77
CA ALA A 48 17.93 7.44 -10.27
C ALA A 48 16.65 6.79 -10.76
N LEU A 49 16.01 5.99 -9.90
CA LEU A 49 14.63 5.59 -10.10
C LEU A 49 13.86 6.91 -10.09
N ALA A 50 13.70 7.50 -11.27
CA ALA A 50 12.87 8.66 -11.46
C ALA A 50 11.49 8.24 -11.00
N GLN A 51 11.02 8.85 -9.91
CA GLN A 51 9.66 8.65 -9.47
C GLN A 51 8.74 9.08 -10.61
N LEU A 52 7.76 8.22 -10.94
CA LEU A 52 6.75 8.56 -11.94
C LEU A 52 6.04 9.83 -11.48
N ASP A 53 6.31 10.95 -12.17
CA ASP A 53 5.67 12.22 -11.91
C ASP A 53 4.35 12.29 -12.68
N PHE A 54 3.35 11.57 -12.17
CA PHE A 54 2.04 11.43 -12.80
C PHE A 54 1.21 12.72 -12.81
N GLU A 55 1.66 13.77 -12.12
CA GLU A 55 1.03 15.09 -12.18
C GLU A 55 1.43 15.89 -13.42
N LYS A 56 2.48 15.47 -14.13
CA LYS A 56 2.94 16.11 -15.37
C LYS A 56 2.45 15.40 -16.63
N ALA A 57 2.62 16.07 -17.77
CA ALA A 57 2.43 15.46 -19.07
C ALA A 57 3.31 14.20 -19.20
N PRO A 58 2.78 13.10 -19.77
CA PRO A 58 1.50 13.00 -20.49
C PRO A 58 0.30 12.53 -19.63
N ILE A 59 0.47 12.38 -18.31
CA ILE A 59 -0.57 11.79 -17.45
C ILE A 59 -1.51 12.88 -16.91
N ASN A 60 -0.95 13.98 -16.39
CA ASN A 60 -1.69 15.14 -15.85
C ASN A 60 -2.80 14.73 -14.86
N TYR A 61 -2.50 13.81 -13.93
CA TYR A 61 -3.50 13.14 -13.09
C TYR A 61 -4.48 14.11 -12.40
N GLY A 62 -4.00 15.18 -11.76
CA GLY A 62 -4.87 16.13 -11.07
C GLY A 62 -5.74 17.01 -11.99
N GLN A 63 -5.44 17.08 -13.28
CA GLN A 63 -6.14 17.93 -14.26
C GLN A 63 -7.06 17.14 -15.20
N THR A 64 -6.74 15.88 -15.46
CA THR A 64 -7.52 15.00 -16.34
C THR A 64 -8.87 14.68 -15.71
N GLU A 65 -9.95 14.86 -16.46
CA GLU A 65 -11.31 14.51 -16.05
C GLU A 65 -11.49 12.99 -16.05
N ALA A 66 -12.03 12.46 -14.95
CA ALA A 66 -12.27 11.03 -14.83
C ALA A 66 -13.46 10.56 -15.68
N ARG A 67 -13.34 9.34 -16.20
CA ARG A 67 -14.34 8.68 -17.04
C ARG A 67 -14.76 7.31 -16.51
N ASP A 68 -14.27 6.93 -15.34
CA ASP A 68 -14.72 5.76 -14.60
C ASP A 68 -16.23 5.78 -14.27
N ALA A 69 -16.76 4.62 -13.86
CA ALA A 69 -18.17 4.43 -13.55
C ALA A 69 -18.71 5.36 -12.44
N VAL A 70 -17.87 5.76 -11.49
CA VAL A 70 -18.26 6.67 -10.40
C VAL A 70 -18.35 8.10 -10.90
N ALA A 71 -17.43 8.54 -11.77
CA ALA A 71 -17.54 9.83 -12.46
C ALA A 71 -18.80 9.91 -13.33
N LEU A 72 -19.13 8.82 -14.04
CA LEU A 72 -20.37 8.73 -14.83
C LEU A 72 -21.62 8.81 -13.96
N LEU A 73 -21.66 8.10 -12.83
CA LEU A 73 -22.75 8.18 -11.86
C LEU A 73 -22.87 9.60 -11.28
N SER A 74 -21.75 10.24 -10.92
CA SER A 74 -21.72 11.61 -10.41
C SER A 74 -22.40 12.57 -11.39
N ARG A 75 -22.02 12.54 -12.67
CA ARG A 75 -22.64 13.38 -13.71
C ARG A 75 -24.12 13.09 -13.88
N ALA A 76 -24.52 11.81 -13.83
CA ALA A 76 -25.92 11.44 -13.94
C ALA A 76 -26.78 11.96 -12.77
N ILE A 77 -26.22 11.98 -11.55
CA ILE A 77 -26.88 12.57 -10.37
C ILE A 77 -26.95 14.09 -10.51
N ASP A 78 -25.85 14.75 -10.87
CA ASP A 78 -25.79 16.21 -11.03
C ASP A 78 -26.77 16.71 -12.12
N GLU A 79 -26.99 15.92 -13.17
CA GLU A 79 -27.94 16.19 -14.25
C GLU A 79 -29.39 15.76 -13.93
N GLY A 80 -29.64 15.14 -12.77
CA GLY A 80 -30.96 14.64 -12.37
C GLY A 80 -31.47 13.43 -13.15
N ARG A 81 -30.57 12.71 -13.84
CA ARG A 81 -30.88 11.45 -14.55
C ARG A 81 -30.90 10.25 -13.62
N GLU A 82 -30.16 10.32 -12.52
CA GLU A 82 -30.09 9.28 -11.48
C GLU A 82 -30.29 9.90 -10.09
N THR A 83 -30.82 9.13 -9.17
CA THR A 83 -30.95 9.53 -7.75
C THR A 83 -30.40 8.43 -6.86
N LEU A 84 -29.93 8.82 -5.67
CA LEU A 84 -29.61 7.88 -4.61
C LEU A 84 -30.72 7.91 -3.56
N GLU A 85 -31.06 6.74 -3.05
CA GLU A 85 -32.01 6.57 -1.95
C GLU A 85 -31.25 6.53 -0.62
N TYR A 86 -31.72 7.30 0.37
CA TYR A 86 -31.13 7.32 1.70
C TYR A 86 -31.72 6.21 2.57
N SER A 87 -30.84 5.44 3.23
CA SER A 87 -31.20 4.48 4.26
C SER A 87 -30.94 5.06 5.65
N ASP A 88 -31.93 5.01 6.55
CA ASP A 88 -31.73 5.44 7.94
C ASP A 88 -30.57 4.72 8.66
N LYS A 89 -30.29 3.48 8.25
CA LYS A 89 -29.27 2.63 8.87
C LYS A 89 -27.91 2.74 8.20
N HIS A 90 -27.89 2.87 6.87
CA HIS A 90 -26.67 2.75 6.07
C HIS A 90 -26.30 4.03 5.30
N GLY A 91 -27.15 5.05 5.37
CA GLY A 91 -27.07 6.26 4.57
C GLY A 91 -27.19 5.95 3.08
N TRP A 92 -26.31 6.51 2.25
CA TRP A 92 -26.33 6.30 0.81
C TRP A 92 -25.79 4.93 0.36
N LEU A 93 -25.16 4.17 1.26
CA LEU A 93 -24.44 2.93 0.91
C LEU A 93 -25.25 1.96 0.04
N PRO A 94 -26.48 1.52 0.42
CA PRO A 94 -27.17 0.50 -0.35
C PRO A 94 -27.48 0.94 -1.79
N SER A 95 -27.91 2.19 -1.96
CA SER A 95 -28.19 2.77 -3.27
C SER A 95 -26.91 2.95 -4.10
N VAL A 96 -25.80 3.35 -3.47
CA VAL A 96 -24.49 3.41 -4.13
C VAL A 96 -24.05 2.03 -4.63
N LEU A 97 -24.17 0.99 -3.80
CA LEU A 97 -23.82 -0.38 -4.21
C LEU A 97 -24.69 -0.86 -5.38
N GLU A 98 -26.00 -0.59 -5.33
CA GLU A 98 -26.93 -0.94 -6.41
C GLU A 98 -26.56 -0.24 -7.73
N LYS A 99 -26.40 1.09 -7.71
CA LYS A 99 -26.10 1.88 -8.91
C LYS A 99 -24.73 1.54 -9.51
N LEU A 100 -23.77 1.15 -8.68
CA LEU A 100 -22.43 0.74 -9.10
C LEU A 100 -22.31 -0.78 -9.32
N GLN A 101 -23.40 -1.54 -9.20
CA GLN A 101 -23.44 -2.99 -9.42
C GLN A 101 -22.44 -3.76 -8.54
N ILE A 102 -22.36 -3.38 -7.27
CA ILE A 102 -21.51 -4.04 -6.28
C ILE A 102 -22.37 -4.97 -5.42
N SER A 103 -22.05 -6.25 -5.42
CA SER A 103 -22.75 -7.21 -4.57
C SER A 103 -22.40 -6.99 -3.09
N PRO A 104 -23.38 -6.94 -2.18
CA PRO A 104 -23.10 -6.95 -0.74
C PRO A 104 -22.36 -8.22 -0.26
N ASP A 105 -22.32 -9.28 -1.07
CA ASP A 105 -21.61 -10.53 -0.73
C ASP A 105 -20.07 -10.37 -0.79
N THR A 106 -19.55 -9.32 -1.42
CA THR A 106 -18.11 -9.02 -1.42
C THR A 106 -17.64 -8.30 -0.15
N GLN A 107 -18.54 -8.19 0.84
CA GLN A 107 -18.24 -7.55 2.12
C GLN A 107 -16.99 -8.15 2.77
N THR A 108 -16.05 -7.28 3.11
CA THR A 108 -14.92 -7.58 3.99
C THR A 108 -14.89 -6.57 5.14
N LEU A 109 -14.41 -6.99 6.30
CA LEU A 109 -14.47 -6.21 7.54
C LEU A 109 -13.07 -5.98 8.10
N VAL A 110 -12.69 -4.71 8.20
CA VAL A 110 -11.39 -4.27 8.73
C VAL A 110 -11.59 -3.54 10.06
N PHE A 111 -10.98 -4.05 11.13
CA PHE A 111 -11.04 -3.43 12.44
C PHE A 111 -9.79 -2.61 12.77
N SER A 112 -8.73 -2.71 11.96
CA SER A 112 -7.53 -1.90 12.14
C SER A 112 -7.77 -0.44 11.75
N LYS A 113 -7.21 0.47 12.57
CA LYS A 113 -7.27 1.92 12.41
C LYS A 113 -6.22 2.41 11.42
N THR A 114 -6.43 2.07 10.14
CA THR A 114 -5.49 2.33 9.03
C THR A 114 -6.12 3.12 7.87
N SER A 115 -7.22 3.84 8.13
CA SER A 115 -8.06 4.51 7.13
C SER A 115 -8.31 5.98 7.50
N LEU A 116 -8.79 6.77 6.53
CA LEU A 116 -9.27 8.15 6.70
C LEU A 116 -10.18 8.32 7.94
N GLN A 117 -11.17 7.44 8.10
CA GLN A 117 -12.15 7.51 9.19
C GLN A 117 -11.72 6.71 10.45
N LEU A 118 -10.43 6.65 10.77
CA LEU A 118 -9.86 5.84 11.87
C LEU A 118 -10.55 6.00 13.24
N HIS A 119 -11.19 7.14 13.49
CA HIS A 119 -11.88 7.44 14.74
C HIS A 119 -13.26 6.77 14.85
N LYS A 120 -13.83 6.28 13.74
CA LYS A 120 -15.08 5.50 13.67
C LYS A 120 -14.82 3.99 13.72
N ILE A 121 -13.58 3.56 13.47
CA ILE A 121 -13.21 2.15 13.33
C ILE A 121 -12.75 1.59 14.67
N SER A 122 -13.24 0.41 15.02
CA SER A 122 -12.73 -0.38 16.15
C SER A 122 -13.04 -1.86 15.94
N PRO A 123 -12.48 -2.78 16.74
CA PRO A 123 -12.94 -4.17 16.76
C PRO A 123 -14.45 -4.33 16.96
N ARG A 124 -15.11 -3.44 17.72
CA ARG A 124 -16.57 -3.50 17.91
C ARG A 124 -17.37 -2.86 16.78
N THR A 125 -16.73 -2.02 15.97
CA THR A 125 -17.33 -1.27 14.86
C THR A 125 -16.36 -1.27 13.68
N PRO A 126 -16.07 -2.45 13.09
CA PRO A 126 -15.18 -2.53 11.94
C PRO A 126 -15.71 -1.70 10.76
N ARG A 127 -14.81 -1.21 9.92
CA ARG A 127 -15.17 -0.65 8.61
C ARG A 127 -15.51 -1.80 7.67
N ALA A 128 -16.59 -1.63 6.91
CA ALA A 128 -16.92 -2.51 5.81
C ALA A 128 -16.31 -2.00 4.51
N LEU A 129 -15.78 -2.93 3.70
CA LEU A 129 -15.42 -2.71 2.32
C LEU A 129 -16.26 -3.62 1.43
N TYR A 130 -16.72 -3.09 0.31
CA TYR A 130 -17.41 -3.80 -0.74
C TYR A 130 -16.68 -3.51 -2.05
N PHE A 131 -16.70 -4.44 -2.97
CA PHE A 131 -16.04 -4.24 -4.26
C PHE A 131 -16.70 -5.04 -5.39
N ASN A 132 -16.50 -4.59 -6.61
CA ASN A 132 -16.62 -5.39 -7.82
C ASN A 132 -15.28 -5.31 -8.58
N ASP A 133 -15.27 -5.66 -9.86
CA ASP A 133 -14.05 -5.73 -10.66
C ASP A 133 -13.31 -4.38 -10.74
N ASP A 134 -14.01 -3.24 -10.73
CA ASP A 134 -13.40 -1.92 -10.99
C ASP A 134 -13.48 -0.94 -9.82
N ILE A 135 -14.37 -1.19 -8.85
CA ILE A 135 -14.81 -0.21 -7.84
C ILE A 135 -14.74 -0.81 -6.44
N TYR A 136 -14.28 0.00 -5.49
CA TYR A 136 -14.20 -0.30 -4.06
C TYR A 136 -14.97 0.76 -3.26
N VAL A 137 -15.84 0.32 -2.36
CA VAL A 137 -16.67 1.19 -1.51
C VAL A 137 -16.39 0.88 -0.05
N GLY A 138 -16.05 1.90 0.73
CA GLY A 138 -15.84 1.82 2.17
C GLY A 138 -16.94 2.51 2.96
N TRP A 139 -17.36 1.86 4.04
CA TRP A 139 -18.38 2.38 4.94
C TRP A 139 -18.03 2.13 6.39
N CYS A 140 -18.16 3.17 7.21
CA CYS A 140 -18.04 3.07 8.67
C CYS A 140 -19.41 3.30 9.31
N GLN A 141 -19.70 2.56 10.38
CA GLN A 141 -20.87 2.86 11.20
C GLN A 141 -20.79 4.31 11.73
N ARG A 142 -21.83 5.11 11.50
CA ARG A 142 -21.86 6.55 11.85
C ARG A 142 -20.66 7.32 11.26
N GLY A 143 -20.16 6.87 10.12
CA GLY A 143 -19.17 7.56 9.31
C GLY A 143 -19.73 8.85 8.73
N GLU A 144 -18.84 9.79 8.48
CA GLU A 144 -19.18 11.10 7.90
C GLU A 144 -19.31 10.99 6.38
N VAL A 145 -18.61 10.03 5.78
CA VAL A 145 -18.63 9.81 4.34
C VAL A 145 -18.70 8.33 3.98
N VAL A 146 -19.30 8.05 2.82
CA VAL A 146 -19.01 6.84 2.04
C VAL A 146 -17.74 7.10 1.24
N GLU A 147 -16.72 6.25 1.43
CA GLU A 147 -15.46 6.32 0.68
C GLU A 147 -15.61 5.48 -0.59
N ILE A 148 -15.22 5.99 -1.76
CA ILE A 148 -15.29 5.25 -3.02
C ILE A 148 -13.97 5.39 -3.76
N ALA A 149 -13.49 4.31 -4.36
CA ALA A 149 -12.35 4.33 -5.24
C ALA A 149 -12.68 3.53 -6.50
N ALA A 150 -12.38 4.08 -7.68
CA ALA A 150 -12.72 3.49 -8.97
C ALA A 150 -11.49 3.45 -9.89
N THR A 151 -11.44 2.45 -10.74
CA THR A 151 -10.34 2.25 -11.69
C THR A 151 -10.68 2.99 -12.98
N ASP A 152 -9.89 4.00 -13.32
CA ASP A 152 -10.00 4.75 -14.57
C ASP A 152 -8.92 4.26 -15.55
N SER A 153 -9.31 4.08 -16.82
CA SER A 153 -8.44 3.53 -17.85
C SER A 153 -7.25 4.42 -18.21
N GLU A 154 -7.32 5.73 -17.95
CA GLU A 154 -6.25 6.68 -18.19
C GLU A 154 -5.56 7.14 -16.90
N GLN A 155 -6.27 7.22 -15.78
CA GLN A 155 -5.75 7.81 -14.54
C GLN A 155 -5.33 6.77 -13.49
N GLY A 156 -5.64 5.49 -13.67
CA GLY A 156 -5.46 4.50 -12.60
C GLY A 156 -6.51 4.68 -11.52
N ALA A 157 -6.15 4.59 -10.23
CA ALA A 157 -7.14 4.74 -9.16
C ALA A 157 -7.58 6.19 -8.99
N VAL A 158 -8.89 6.43 -9.01
CA VAL A 158 -9.52 7.72 -8.68
C VAL A 158 -10.36 7.57 -7.41
N PHE A 159 -10.28 8.57 -6.52
CA PHE A 159 -10.90 8.52 -5.19
C PHE A 159 -12.01 9.55 -5.07
N TYR A 160 -13.11 9.14 -4.43
CA TYR A 160 -14.31 9.94 -4.24
C TYR A 160 -14.86 9.77 -2.83
N THR A 161 -15.67 10.72 -2.40
CA THR A 161 -16.46 10.66 -1.16
C THR A 161 -17.88 11.12 -1.41
N ILE A 162 -18.82 10.56 -0.65
CA ILE A 162 -20.20 11.06 -0.55
C ILE A 162 -20.49 11.39 0.91
N ASP A 163 -20.87 12.63 1.21
CA ASP A 163 -21.28 13.04 2.55
C ASP A 163 -22.58 12.33 2.97
N GLN A 164 -22.63 11.88 4.22
CA GLN A 164 -23.75 11.11 4.77
C GLN A 164 -24.86 12.00 5.38
N ASP A 165 -24.82 13.32 5.23
CA ASP A 165 -25.88 14.25 5.66
C ASP A 165 -27.14 14.12 4.77
N PRO A 166 -28.26 13.58 5.29
CA PRO A 166 -29.49 13.42 4.52
C PRO A 166 -30.23 14.74 4.26
N THR A 167 -29.81 15.85 4.89
CA THR A 167 -30.46 17.16 4.69
C THR A 167 -30.02 17.84 3.40
N GLN A 168 -28.98 17.31 2.75
CA GLN A 168 -28.44 17.80 1.49
C GLN A 168 -28.59 16.74 0.40
N PRO A 169 -28.74 17.14 -0.88
CA PRO A 169 -28.71 16.19 -1.98
C PRO A 169 -27.36 15.46 -2.01
N PRO A 170 -27.35 14.16 -2.35
CA PRO A 170 -26.11 13.38 -2.40
C PRO A 170 -25.18 13.96 -3.46
N LYS A 171 -23.93 14.21 -3.07
CA LYS A 171 -22.90 14.71 -3.99
C LYS A 171 -21.67 13.83 -3.93
N ILE A 172 -21.29 13.31 -5.10
CA ILE A 172 -20.04 12.57 -5.26
C ILE A 172 -18.93 13.58 -5.51
N VAL A 173 -17.94 13.63 -4.61
CA VAL A 173 -16.84 14.59 -4.69
C VAL A 173 -15.54 13.83 -4.91
N ARG A 174 -14.83 14.12 -6.01
CA ARG A 174 -13.48 13.59 -6.26
C ARG A 174 -12.49 14.21 -5.26
N ASP A 175 -11.73 13.36 -4.58
CA ASP A 175 -10.62 13.80 -3.73
C ASP A 175 -9.50 14.43 -4.57
N ARG A 176 -8.91 15.50 -4.04
CA ARG A 176 -7.83 16.26 -4.70
C ARG A 176 -6.51 16.16 -3.94
N GLY A 177 -6.24 15.04 -3.25
CA GLY A 177 -4.91 14.70 -2.75
C GLY A 177 -4.85 14.11 -1.34
N GLN A 178 -5.94 14.16 -0.56
CA GLN A 178 -5.92 13.57 0.78
C GLN A 178 -5.74 12.05 0.71
N CYS A 179 -6.43 11.37 -0.20
CA CYS A 179 -6.31 9.94 -0.43
C CYS A 179 -4.92 9.59 -0.98
N LEU A 180 -4.40 10.39 -1.92
CA LEU A 180 -3.10 10.13 -2.56
C LEU A 180 -1.91 10.13 -1.60
N THR A 181 -2.03 10.78 -0.43
CA THR A 181 -0.99 10.74 0.62
C THR A 181 -0.64 9.30 1.02
N CYS A 182 -1.62 8.39 1.00
CA CYS A 182 -1.42 6.96 1.28
C CYS A 182 -1.51 6.09 0.02
N HIS A 183 -2.24 6.56 -1.01
CA HIS A 183 -2.57 5.80 -2.21
C HIS A 183 -1.70 6.10 -3.43
N ALA A 184 -0.70 6.96 -3.33
CA ALA A 184 0.31 7.18 -4.37
C ALA A 184 1.72 7.03 -3.78
N THR A 185 2.07 5.81 -3.39
CA THR A 185 3.33 5.49 -2.72
C THR A 185 3.99 4.27 -3.35
N ASN A 186 5.17 3.87 -2.86
CA ASN A 186 5.79 2.61 -3.27
C ASN A 186 4.93 1.39 -2.94
N ARG A 187 3.97 1.50 -2.00
CA ARG A 187 3.01 0.43 -1.69
C ARG A 187 1.97 0.23 -2.79
N THR A 188 1.83 1.19 -3.69
CA THR A 188 0.88 1.19 -4.81
C THR A 188 1.63 1.23 -6.15
N GLN A 189 2.84 0.63 -6.19
CA GLN A 189 3.71 0.61 -7.36
C GLN A 189 4.17 1.98 -7.87
N GLY A 190 4.07 3.04 -7.05
CA GLY A 190 4.46 4.40 -7.43
C GLY A 190 3.43 5.13 -8.29
N VAL A 191 2.20 4.61 -8.38
CA VAL A 191 1.05 5.24 -9.06
C VAL A 191 -0.12 5.43 -8.10
N PRO A 192 -1.10 6.32 -8.40
CA PRO A 192 -2.40 6.32 -7.74
C PRO A 192 -3.02 4.93 -7.81
N GLY A 193 -3.19 4.29 -6.67
CA GLY A 193 -3.49 2.87 -6.59
C GLY A 193 -4.09 2.40 -5.27
N TYR A 194 -4.35 1.10 -5.19
CA TYR A 194 -5.03 0.45 -4.07
C TYR A 194 -4.06 -0.34 -3.22
N LEU A 195 -4.40 -0.56 -1.96
CA LEU A 195 -3.61 -1.40 -1.08
C LEU A 195 -4.49 -2.10 -0.04
N VAL A 196 -4.24 -3.38 0.16
CA VAL A 196 -4.69 -4.14 1.32
C VAL A 196 -3.49 -4.30 2.24
N ARG A 197 -3.69 -4.04 3.53
CA ARG A 197 -2.61 -4.16 4.51
C ARG A 197 -2.95 -5.17 5.58
N SER A 198 -1.98 -6.02 5.89
CA SER A 198 -2.00 -6.89 7.05
C SER A 198 -1.05 -6.33 8.12
N VAL A 199 -1.59 -6.13 9.33
CA VAL A 199 -0.89 -5.48 10.45
C VAL A 199 -1.11 -6.24 11.76
N TYR A 200 -0.11 -6.21 12.63
CA TYR A 200 -0.27 -6.63 14.02
C TYR A 200 -1.00 -5.53 14.80
N SER A 201 -2.31 -5.67 14.99
CA SER A 201 -3.15 -4.70 15.70
C SER A 201 -3.45 -5.10 17.13
N ASP A 202 -3.48 -4.13 18.04
CA ASP A 202 -3.94 -4.33 19.42
C ASP A 202 -5.47 -4.54 19.50
N ASN A 203 -5.98 -4.82 20.70
CA ASN A 203 -7.40 -5.00 20.97
C ASN A 203 -8.26 -3.72 20.84
N ASN A 204 -7.65 -2.58 20.49
CA ASN A 204 -8.33 -1.34 20.14
C ASN A 204 -8.18 -1.01 18.65
N GLY A 205 -7.69 -1.97 17.85
CA GLY A 205 -7.48 -1.85 16.41
C GLY A 205 -6.27 -1.00 16.02
N ARG A 206 -5.39 -0.61 16.94
CA ARG A 206 -4.21 0.20 16.59
C ARG A 206 -3.05 -0.71 16.16
N PRO A 207 -2.41 -0.45 15.01
CA PRO A 207 -1.18 -1.14 14.64
C PRO A 207 -0.10 -0.99 15.73
N ARG A 208 0.59 -2.08 16.05
CA ARG A 208 1.70 -2.09 17.01
C ARG A 208 2.95 -1.47 16.36
N SER A 209 3.50 -0.44 16.99
CA SER A 209 4.76 0.16 16.57
C SER A 209 5.90 -0.86 16.61
N GLY A 210 6.83 -0.75 15.66
CA GLY A 210 8.01 -1.64 15.59
C GLY A 210 7.73 -3.03 15.02
N THR A 211 6.49 -3.33 14.63
CA THR A 211 6.15 -4.59 13.94
C THR A 211 6.27 -4.46 12.43
N ARG A 212 6.47 -5.61 11.79
CA ARG A 212 6.33 -5.75 10.34
C ARG A 212 4.89 -5.42 9.92
N THR A 213 4.75 -4.85 8.73
CA THR A 213 3.45 -4.64 8.09
C THR A 213 3.55 -5.05 6.64
N TYR A 214 2.51 -5.69 6.14
CA TYR A 214 2.49 -6.27 4.81
C TYR A 214 1.53 -5.49 3.91
N VAL A 215 1.93 -5.24 2.67
CA VAL A 215 0.99 -4.95 1.59
C VAL A 215 0.71 -6.31 0.96
N THR A 216 -0.50 -6.81 1.15
CA THR A 216 -0.82 -8.19 0.79
C THR A 216 -1.31 -8.28 -0.64
N ASP A 217 -0.91 -9.37 -1.29
CA ASP A 217 -1.31 -9.74 -2.65
C ASP A 217 -1.35 -11.26 -2.79
N HIS A 218 -1.60 -11.75 -4.01
CA HIS A 218 -1.66 -13.18 -4.29
C HIS A 218 -0.36 -13.97 -4.03
N THR A 219 0.79 -13.31 -3.93
CA THR A 219 2.11 -13.94 -3.67
C THR A 219 2.49 -13.98 -2.19
N THR A 220 1.79 -13.22 -1.34
CA THR A 220 2.07 -13.15 0.09
C THR A 220 1.70 -14.47 0.78
N ASP A 221 2.50 -14.98 1.71
CA ASP A 221 2.14 -16.21 2.44
C ASP A 221 0.89 -15.99 3.32
N LEU A 222 0.03 -17.01 3.45
CA LEU A 222 -1.25 -16.85 4.14
C LEU A 222 -1.08 -16.46 5.61
N ASP A 223 0.01 -16.90 6.26
CA ASP A 223 0.32 -16.63 7.67
C ASP A 223 0.77 -15.19 7.94
N GLU A 224 1.04 -14.41 6.89
CA GLU A 224 1.30 -12.97 6.90
C GLU A 224 0.05 -12.13 6.52
N ARG A 225 -1.07 -12.75 6.13
CA ARG A 225 -2.29 -12.07 5.66
C ARG A 225 -3.34 -11.82 6.74
N PHE A 226 -4.24 -10.88 6.44
CA PHE A 226 -5.47 -10.56 7.20
C PHE A 226 -5.29 -10.01 8.62
N GLY A 227 -4.09 -9.58 9.02
CA GLY A 227 -3.87 -8.93 10.30
C GLY A 227 -4.63 -7.60 10.37
N GLY A 228 -5.49 -7.43 11.38
CA GLY A 228 -6.39 -6.27 11.47
C GLY A 228 -7.75 -6.44 10.78
N TRP A 229 -8.04 -7.64 10.26
CA TRP A 229 -9.27 -7.98 9.56
C TRP A 229 -10.04 -9.08 10.29
N TYR A 230 -11.36 -9.05 10.14
CA TYR A 230 -12.21 -10.20 10.44
C TYR A 230 -12.28 -11.12 9.21
N VAL A 231 -12.25 -12.42 9.45
CA VAL A 231 -12.20 -13.46 8.41
C VAL A 231 -13.20 -14.56 8.75
N THR A 232 -14.07 -14.88 7.81
CA THR A 232 -14.95 -16.06 7.86
C THR A 232 -14.62 -17.01 6.73
N GLY A 233 -14.76 -18.31 6.96
CA GLY A 233 -14.49 -19.35 5.97
C GLY A 233 -13.67 -20.50 6.57
N LEU A 234 -13.82 -21.69 5.99
CA LEU A 234 -13.00 -22.84 6.34
C LEU A 234 -11.85 -22.99 5.34
N HIS A 235 -10.63 -23.12 5.85
CA HIS A 235 -9.40 -23.16 5.05
C HIS A 235 -8.41 -24.23 5.55
N GLY A 236 -8.87 -25.16 6.40
CA GLY A 236 -8.15 -26.35 6.79
C GLY A 236 -6.93 -26.04 7.67
N SER A 237 -5.76 -26.53 7.27
CA SER A 237 -4.50 -26.39 8.02
C SER A 237 -3.75 -25.08 7.75
N MET A 238 -4.15 -24.29 6.76
CA MET A 238 -3.52 -22.99 6.52
C MET A 238 -3.85 -22.02 7.66
N ARG A 239 -2.95 -21.09 7.98
CA ARG A 239 -3.09 -20.12 9.07
C ARG A 239 -2.91 -18.70 8.56
N HIS A 240 -3.50 -17.75 9.27
CA HIS A 240 -3.48 -16.33 8.94
C HIS A 240 -3.55 -15.47 10.20
N MET A 241 -3.37 -14.16 10.06
CA MET A 241 -3.38 -13.20 11.19
C MET A 241 -4.78 -12.62 11.50
N GLY A 242 -5.80 -12.96 10.71
CA GLY A 242 -7.18 -12.51 10.92
C GLY A 242 -7.81 -13.00 12.24
N ASN A 243 -8.83 -12.26 12.69
CA ASN A 243 -9.61 -12.51 13.91
C ASN A 243 -8.86 -12.48 15.25
N VAL A 244 -7.56 -12.12 15.27
CA VAL A 244 -6.75 -12.10 16.49
C VAL A 244 -6.06 -10.76 16.72
N PHE A 245 -5.66 -10.52 17.97
CA PHE A 245 -5.00 -9.28 18.38
C PHE A 245 -3.57 -9.56 18.87
N ALA A 246 -2.66 -8.64 18.56
CA ALA A 246 -1.31 -8.58 19.13
C ALA A 246 -1.37 -8.02 20.56
N LEU A 247 -1.66 -8.87 21.54
CA LEU A 247 -1.86 -8.46 22.93
C LEU A 247 -0.54 -8.23 23.68
N ASP A 248 0.46 -9.07 23.42
CA ASP A 248 1.80 -8.93 23.99
C ASP A 248 2.48 -7.65 23.47
N ARG A 249 3.02 -6.84 24.39
CA ARG A 249 3.71 -5.59 24.04
C ARG A 249 5.20 -5.77 23.83
N SER A 250 5.80 -6.78 24.48
CA SER A 250 7.20 -7.18 24.29
C SER A 250 7.39 -7.97 23.00
N GLU A 251 6.43 -8.86 22.69
CA GLU A 251 6.48 -9.76 21.53
C GLU A 251 5.19 -9.67 20.70
N PRO A 252 4.87 -8.48 20.13
CA PRO A 252 3.60 -8.25 19.42
C PRO A 252 3.40 -9.11 18.17
N GLU A 253 4.45 -9.71 17.62
CA GLU A 253 4.36 -10.61 16.45
C GLU A 253 4.01 -12.06 16.84
N MET A 254 4.10 -12.41 18.12
CA MET A 254 3.76 -13.72 18.68
C MET A 254 2.26 -13.86 18.92
N ILE A 255 1.48 -13.84 17.84
CA ILE A 255 0.02 -14.05 17.87
C ILE A 255 -0.34 -15.54 17.75
N ASP A 256 -1.42 -15.94 18.42
CA ASP A 256 -2.02 -17.27 18.27
C ASP A 256 -2.91 -17.30 17.02
N ARG A 257 -2.34 -17.72 15.88
CA ARG A 257 -3.08 -17.84 14.60
C ARG A 257 -4.12 -18.96 14.60
N GLU A 258 -3.99 -19.96 15.49
CA GLU A 258 -4.96 -21.05 15.60
C GLU A 258 -6.31 -20.51 16.09
N ALA A 259 -6.28 -19.66 17.12
CA ALA A 259 -7.48 -19.05 17.70
C ALA A 259 -8.32 -18.25 16.69
N GLY A 260 -7.71 -17.72 15.64
CA GLY A 260 -8.40 -16.95 14.59
C GLY A 260 -8.92 -17.76 13.41
N SER A 261 -8.52 -19.02 13.29
CA SER A 261 -8.70 -19.81 12.06
C SER A 261 -10.05 -20.52 11.97
N ASN A 262 -10.48 -20.86 10.75
CA ASN A 262 -11.66 -21.70 10.47
C ASN A 262 -12.97 -21.21 11.13
N ARG A 263 -13.14 -19.90 11.27
CA ARG A 263 -14.36 -19.29 11.84
C ARG A 263 -15.45 -19.17 10.79
N ARG A 264 -16.68 -19.56 11.12
CA ARG A 264 -17.84 -19.45 10.21
C ARG A 264 -18.68 -18.19 10.43
N GLN A 265 -18.54 -17.59 11.60
CA GLN A 265 -19.43 -16.57 12.16
C GLN A 265 -18.61 -15.54 12.94
N LEU A 266 -19.11 -14.31 13.03
CA LEU A 266 -18.44 -13.16 13.65
C LEU A 266 -19.21 -12.62 14.87
N GLU A 267 -20.41 -13.12 15.13
CA GLU A 267 -21.33 -12.68 16.18
C GLU A 267 -20.71 -12.80 17.59
N GLU A 268 -19.78 -13.74 17.78
CA GLU A 268 -19.04 -13.89 19.04
C GLU A 268 -17.98 -12.79 19.24
N LEU A 269 -17.58 -12.10 18.18
CA LEU A 269 -16.53 -11.09 18.19
C LEU A 269 -17.10 -9.67 18.32
N PHE A 270 -18.21 -9.38 17.65
CA PHE A 270 -18.92 -8.09 17.71
C PHE A 270 -20.37 -8.22 17.17
N ASP A 271 -21.16 -7.16 17.32
CA ASP A 271 -22.54 -7.09 16.77
C ASP A 271 -22.50 -6.93 15.24
N THR A 272 -22.87 -7.98 14.51
CA THR A 272 -22.90 -8.02 13.05
C THR A 272 -24.18 -7.42 12.46
N SER A 273 -25.22 -7.18 13.27
CA SER A 273 -26.51 -6.69 12.79
C SER A 273 -26.46 -5.35 12.04
N PRO A 274 -25.52 -4.42 12.29
CA PRO A 274 -25.42 -3.18 11.52
C PRO A 274 -24.95 -3.34 10.07
N TYR A 275 -24.37 -4.48 9.69
CA TYR A 275 -23.75 -4.70 8.39
C TYR A 275 -24.70 -5.30 7.36
N LEU A 276 -24.37 -5.22 6.07
CA LEU A 276 -25.20 -5.82 5.00
C LEU A 276 -25.07 -7.34 4.96
N ARG A 277 -23.94 -7.86 5.45
CA ARG A 277 -23.70 -9.29 5.70
C ARG A 277 -23.13 -9.52 7.10
N PRO A 278 -23.40 -10.67 7.71
CA PRO A 278 -22.77 -11.04 8.98
C PRO A 278 -21.33 -11.55 8.84
N THR A 279 -20.81 -11.63 7.62
CA THR A 279 -19.56 -12.33 7.29
C THR A 279 -18.51 -11.40 6.67
N SER A 280 -17.28 -11.91 6.58
CA SER A 280 -16.13 -11.28 5.91
C SER A 280 -15.33 -12.39 5.25
N ASP A 281 -15.79 -12.85 4.09
CA ASP A 281 -15.39 -14.13 3.52
C ASP A 281 -13.92 -14.17 3.07
N ILE A 282 -13.22 -15.27 3.36
CA ILE A 282 -11.81 -15.45 3.02
C ILE A 282 -11.56 -15.42 1.51
N VAL A 283 -12.50 -15.91 0.69
CA VAL A 283 -12.38 -15.84 -0.77
C VAL A 283 -12.52 -14.40 -1.23
N ALA A 284 -13.49 -13.64 -0.70
CA ALA A 284 -13.62 -12.22 -1.01
C ALA A 284 -12.36 -11.43 -0.64
N LEU A 285 -11.75 -11.72 0.52
CA LEU A 285 -10.47 -11.12 0.93
C LEU A 285 -9.33 -11.47 -0.03
N MET A 286 -9.19 -12.73 -0.44
CA MET A 286 -8.14 -13.13 -1.39
C MET A 286 -8.31 -12.47 -2.77
N VAL A 287 -9.55 -12.33 -3.26
CA VAL A 287 -9.84 -11.61 -4.51
C VAL A 287 -9.48 -10.13 -4.35
N LEU A 288 -9.88 -9.49 -3.25
CA LEU A 288 -9.55 -8.10 -2.96
C LEU A 288 -8.03 -7.84 -2.96
N GLU A 289 -7.25 -8.70 -2.28
CA GLU A 289 -5.78 -8.62 -2.25
C GLU A 289 -5.16 -8.78 -3.65
N HIS A 290 -5.65 -9.73 -4.44
CA HIS A 290 -5.15 -9.95 -5.79
C HIS A 290 -5.46 -8.76 -6.71
N GLN A 291 -6.73 -8.33 -6.75
CA GLN A 291 -7.23 -7.31 -7.67
C GLN A 291 -6.56 -5.95 -7.43
N THR A 292 -6.40 -5.57 -6.16
CA THR A 292 -5.81 -4.26 -5.81
C THR A 292 -4.39 -4.10 -6.33
N GLN A 293 -3.53 -5.12 -6.22
CA GLN A 293 -2.19 -5.05 -6.80
C GLN A 293 -2.21 -5.18 -8.33
N MET A 294 -3.10 -5.99 -8.90
CA MET A 294 -3.22 -6.11 -10.36
C MET A 294 -3.54 -4.76 -11.01
N HIS A 295 -4.50 -4.01 -10.45
CA HIS A 295 -4.81 -2.65 -10.93
C HIS A 295 -3.61 -1.72 -10.87
N ASN A 296 -2.81 -1.78 -9.80
CA ASN A 296 -1.62 -0.94 -9.68
C ASN A 296 -0.59 -1.27 -10.77
N PHE A 297 -0.38 -2.56 -11.05
CA PHE A 297 0.54 -2.98 -12.12
C PHE A 297 0.06 -2.54 -13.50
N ILE A 298 -1.24 -2.68 -13.79
CA ILE A 298 -1.83 -2.23 -15.06
C ILE A 298 -1.67 -0.71 -15.21
N ALA A 299 -2.03 0.06 -14.18
CA ALA A 299 -1.92 1.52 -14.19
C ALA A 299 -0.46 1.96 -14.40
N ARG A 300 0.48 1.32 -13.71
CA ARG A 300 1.91 1.57 -13.87
C ARG A 300 2.40 1.27 -15.29
N ALA A 301 2.07 0.11 -15.84
CA ALA A 301 2.45 -0.25 -17.20
C ALA A 301 1.90 0.75 -18.23
N SER A 302 0.65 1.19 -18.05
CA SER A 302 0.02 2.25 -18.86
C SER A 302 0.79 3.57 -18.77
N PHE A 303 1.13 4.01 -17.56
CA PHE A 303 1.85 5.26 -17.33
C PHE A 303 3.26 5.22 -17.94
N GLU A 304 4.02 4.18 -17.67
CA GLU A 304 5.37 3.99 -18.20
C GLU A 304 5.36 4.00 -19.74
N THR A 305 4.40 3.29 -20.35
CA THR A 305 4.24 3.25 -21.82
C THR A 305 3.94 4.64 -22.39
N ARG A 306 2.99 5.37 -21.79
CA ARG A 306 2.61 6.71 -22.27
C ARG A 306 3.74 7.71 -22.10
N ILE A 307 4.46 7.66 -20.99
CA ILE A 307 5.63 8.51 -20.71
C ILE A 307 6.74 8.21 -21.71
N ALA A 308 7.06 6.94 -21.95
CA ALA A 308 8.06 6.55 -22.93
C ALA A 308 7.69 7.08 -24.34
N GLY A 309 6.44 6.89 -24.77
CA GLY A 309 5.97 7.42 -26.05
C GLY A 309 5.95 8.95 -26.13
N TYR A 310 5.69 9.64 -25.01
CA TYR A 310 5.77 11.10 -24.94
C TYR A 310 7.20 11.61 -25.11
N TYR A 311 8.18 10.99 -24.43
CA TYR A 311 9.58 11.35 -24.59
C TYR A 311 10.12 10.99 -25.97
N ASP A 312 9.73 9.85 -26.53
CA ASP A 312 10.13 9.46 -27.88
C ASP A 312 9.67 10.49 -28.93
N ARG A 313 8.40 10.93 -28.86
CA ARG A 313 7.91 12.03 -29.71
C ARG A 313 8.69 13.32 -29.51
N GLY A 314 8.96 13.71 -28.27
CA GLY A 314 9.74 14.92 -27.97
C GLY A 314 11.18 14.85 -28.49
N ILE A 315 11.83 13.68 -28.44
CA ILE A 315 13.16 13.45 -29.00
C ILE A 315 13.11 13.50 -30.53
N ASN A 316 12.13 12.84 -31.14
CA ASN A 316 11.97 12.83 -32.58
C ASN A 316 11.70 14.25 -33.13
N GLU A 317 10.86 15.03 -32.46
CA GLU A 317 10.63 16.45 -32.78
C GLU A 317 11.93 17.28 -32.65
N ALA A 318 12.67 17.13 -31.55
CA ALA A 318 13.92 17.85 -31.32
C ALA A 318 15.04 17.50 -32.31
N LEU A 319 14.93 16.35 -33.00
CA LEU A 319 15.91 15.84 -33.96
C LEU A 319 15.41 15.87 -35.42
N ASP A 320 14.25 16.49 -35.70
CA ASP A 320 13.59 16.50 -37.02
C ASP A 320 13.39 15.08 -37.62
N ARG A 321 13.04 14.11 -36.78
CA ARG A 321 12.77 12.72 -37.17
C ARG A 321 11.27 12.44 -37.26
N PRO A 322 10.83 11.55 -38.16
CA PRO A 322 9.43 11.12 -38.21
C PRO A 322 9.05 10.32 -36.95
N GLU A 323 7.76 10.36 -36.57
CA GLU A 323 7.25 9.57 -35.45
C GLU A 323 7.42 8.05 -35.71
N GLY A 324 7.80 7.31 -34.66
CA GLY A 324 7.89 5.84 -34.69
C GLY A 324 9.20 5.28 -35.27
N THR A 325 10.28 6.07 -35.28
CA THR A 325 11.64 5.62 -35.62
C THR A 325 12.51 5.44 -34.39
#